data_AF-A0A7X0TV46-F1
#
_entry.id   AF-A0A7X0TV46-F1
#
_cell.length_a   1.000
_cell.length_b   1.000
_cell.length_c   1.000
_cell.angle_alpha   90.00
_cell.angle_beta   90.00
_cell.angle_gamma   90.00
#
_symmetry.space_group_name_H-M   'P 1'
#
loop_
_entity.id
_entity.type
_entity.pdbx_description
1 polymer ?
#
loop_
_entity_poly.entity_id
_entity_poly.type
_entity_poly.pdbx_seq_one_letter_code
_entity_poly.pdbx_strand_id
1 'polypeptide(L)' 'MTEKEESELSRYCKDNCGLDAKEVADYAQVPRRTFYDWWKTRKRAVKLIIKGIKTELN' A
#
# COMPACT_ATOMS: atom_id res chain seq x y z
N MET A 1 1.08 13.93 1.90
CA MET A 1 -0.20 13.28 2.26
C MET A 1 -0.53 13.71 3.68
N THR A 2 -1.79 13.74 4.10
CA THR A 2 -2.12 14.07 5.50
C THR A 2 -1.88 12.84 6.38
N GLU A 3 -1.54 13.05 7.66
CA GLU A 3 -1.32 11.95 8.63
C GLU A 3 -2.50 10.96 8.69
N LYS A 4 -3.72 11.49 8.53
CA LYS A 4 -4.95 10.69 8.47
C LYS A 4 -4.94 9.74 7.26
N GLU A 5 -4.61 10.24 6.07
CA GLU A 5 -4.57 9.43 4.85
C GLU A 5 -3.44 8.39 4.88
N GLU A 6 -2.30 8.71 5.51
CA GLU A 6 -1.22 7.71 5.68
C GLU A 6 -1.67 6.60 6.63
N SER A 7 -2.36 6.96 7.70
CA SER A 7 -2.92 6.00 8.66
C SER A 7 -3.99 5.12 8.01
N GLU A 8 -4.85 5.69 7.16
CA GLU A 8 -5.87 4.94 6.40
C GLU A 8 -5.23 3.94 5.43
N LEU A 9 -4.20 4.36 4.67
CA LEU A 9 -3.48 3.46 3.77
C LEU A 9 -2.78 2.34 4.54
N SER A 10 -2.08 2.66 5.63
CA SER A 10 -1.39 1.65 6.44
C SER A 10 -2.37 0.64 7.04
N ARG A 11 -3.52 1.09 7.56
CA ARG A 11 -4.58 0.17 8.02
C ARG A 11 -5.08 -0.70 6.88
N TYR A 12 -5.37 -0.11 5.72
CA TYR A 12 -5.83 -0.87 4.55
C TYR A 12 -4.82 -1.94 4.11
N CYS A 13 -3.52 -1.64 4.13
CA CYS A 13 -2.48 -2.62 3.83
C CYS A 13 -2.48 -3.77 4.84
N LYS A 14 -2.53 -3.47 6.14
CA LYS A 14 -2.53 -4.49 7.21
C LYS A 14 -3.72 -5.42 7.10
N ASP A 15 -4.91 -4.87 6.90
CA ASP A 15 -6.15 -5.65 6.80
C ASP A 15 -6.17 -6.59 5.57
N ASN A 16 -5.41 -6.27 4.51
CA ASN A 16 -5.47 -7.00 3.25
C ASN A 16 -4.27 -7.93 3.02
N CYS A 17 -3.08 -7.59 3.49
CA CYS A 17 -1.86 -8.37 3.25
C CYS A 17 -0.94 -8.51 4.48
N GLY A 18 -1.37 -8.05 5.67
CA GLY A 18 -0.59 -8.19 6.91
C GLY A 18 0.58 -7.22 7.06
N LEU A 19 0.88 -6.42 6.03
CA LEU A 19 1.97 -5.45 5.99
C LEU A 19 1.44 -4.01 6.12
N ASP A 20 2.23 -3.10 6.70
CA ASP A 20 1.94 -1.67 6.67
C ASP A 20 2.28 -1.03 5.31
N ALA A 21 1.92 0.25 5.11
CA ALA A 21 2.12 0.90 3.81
C ALA A 21 3.60 1.02 3.38
N LYS A 22 4.51 1.13 4.36
CA LYS A 22 5.95 1.22 4.11
C LYS A 22 6.48 -0.14 3.67
N GLU A 23 6.10 -1.19 4.38
CA GLU A 23 6.44 -2.57 4.06
C GLU A 23 5.90 -2.99 2.68
N VAL A 24 4.65 -2.61 2.35
CA VAL A 24 4.08 -2.85 1.02
C VAL A 24 4.86 -2.14 -0.08
N ALA A 25 5.23 -0.87 0.13
CA ALA A 25 6.01 -0.12 -0.85
C ALA A 25 7.41 -0.74 -1.06
N ASP A 26 8.07 -1.14 0.02
CA ASP A 26 9.38 -1.81 -0.02
C ASP A 26 9.29 -3.16 -0.73
N TYR A 27 8.27 -3.98 -0.40
CA TYR A 27 8.04 -5.29 -1.03
C TYR A 27 7.75 -5.17 -2.53
N ALA A 28 6.88 -4.22 -2.89
CA ALA A 28 6.52 -3.94 -4.29
C ALA A 28 7.65 -3.24 -5.08
N GLN A 29 8.77 -2.90 -4.42
CA GLN A 29 9.87 -2.13 -5.00
C GLN A 29 9.42 -0.79 -5.60
N VAL A 30 8.42 -0.17 -4.99
CA VAL A 30 7.92 1.16 -5.36
C VAL A 30 8.46 2.17 -4.37
N PRO A 31 9.05 3.30 -4.82
CA PRO A 31 9.47 4.35 -3.90
C PRO A 31 8.30 4.78 -3.00
N ARG A 32 8.51 4.80 -1.68
CA ARG A 32 7.46 5.05 -0.69
C ARG A 32 6.63 6.31 -1.01
N ARG A 33 7.30 7.42 -1.31
CA ARG A 33 6.63 8.68 -1.68
C ARG A 33 5.70 8.51 -2.88
N THR A 34 6.11 7.74 -3.88
CA THR A 34 5.30 7.39 -5.05
C THR A 34 4.11 6.53 -4.65
N PHE A 35 4.33 5.50 -3.83
CA PHE A 35 3.26 4.63 -3.34
C PHE A 35 2.18 5.41 -2.57
N TYR A 36 2.60 6.31 -1.69
CA TYR A 36 1.72 7.20 -0.95
C TYR A 36 0.95 8.17 -1.86
N ASP A 37 1.61 8.77 -2.86
CA ASP A 37 0.92 9.60 -3.86
C ASP A 37 -0.13 8.80 -4.64
N TRP A 38 0.21 7.57 -5.04
CA TRP A 38 -0.66 6.70 -5.81
C TRP A 38 -1.91 6.28 -5.05
N TRP A 39 -1.89 6.28 -3.72
CA TRP A 39 -3.13 6.06 -2.96
C TRP A 39 -4.21 7.09 -3.29
N LYS A 40 -3.82 8.34 -3.59
CA LYS A 40 -4.72 9.41 -4.01
C LYS A 40 -4.97 9.42 -5.51
N THR A 41 -3.90 9.33 -6.30
CA THR A 41 -3.95 9.57 -7.75
C THR A 41 -4.26 8.32 -8.56
N ARG A 42 -3.93 7.13 -8.03
CA ARG A 42 -3.95 5.83 -8.73
C ARG A 42 -4.42 4.70 -7.82
N LYS A 43 -5.46 4.95 -7.01
CA LYS A 43 -5.94 4.03 -5.95
C LYS A 43 -6.17 2.59 -6.43
N ARG A 44 -6.62 2.41 -7.68
CA ARG A 44 -6.78 1.08 -8.30
C ARG A 44 -5.47 0.31 -8.40
N ALA A 45 -4.36 0.96 -8.80
CA ALA A 45 -3.05 0.33 -8.91
C ALA A 45 -2.55 -0.15 -7.54
N VAL A 46 -2.67 0.69 -6.51
CA VAL A 46 -2.32 0.34 -5.11
C VAL A 46 -3.11 -0.89 -4.64
N LYS A 47 -4.42 -0.94 -4.90
CA LYS A 47 -5.24 -2.11 -4.55
C LYS A 47 -4.81 -3.38 -5.27
N LEU A 48 -4.36 -3.28 -6.52
CA LEU A 48 -3.86 -4.44 -7.28
C LEU A 48 -2.50 -4.91 -6.75
N ILE A 49 -1.59 -4.01 -6.41
CA ILE A 49 -0.31 -4.33 -5.76
C ILE A 49 -0.57 -5.11 -4.47
N ILE A 50 -1.42 -4.58 -3.58
CA ILE A 50 -1.75 -5.22 -2.30
C ILE A 50 -2.37 -6.61 -2.49
N LYS A 51 -3.25 -6.77 -3.48
CA LYS A 51 -3.82 -8.09 -3.83
C LYS A 51 -2.76 -9.07 -4.32
N GLY A 52 -1.84 -8.62 -5.18
CA GLY A 52 -0.73 -9.44 -5.66
C GLY A 52 0.15 -9.93 -4.52
N ILE A 53 0.56 -9.02 -3.63
CA ILE A 53 1.35 -9.34 -2.44
C ILE A 53 0.62 -10.35 -1.55
N LYS A 54 -0.68 -10.14 -1.29
CA LYS A 54 -1.50 -11.11 -0.53
C LYS A 54 -1.42 -12.50 -1.16
N THR A 55 -1.50 -12.59 -2.48
CA THR A 55 -1.44 -13.86 -3.20
C THR A 55 -0.06 -14.52 -3.16
N GLU A 56 1.03 -13.76 -3.10
CA GLU A 56 2.39 -14.33 -2.99
C GLU A 56 2.75 -14.78 -1.57
N LEU A 57 2.14 -14.16 -0.54
CA LEU A 57 2.38 -14.47 0.87
C LEU A 57 1.50 -15.60 1.44
N ASN A 58 0.45 -16.01 0.73
CA ASN A 58 -0.44 -17.13 1.10
C ASN A 58 -0.24 -18.32 0.18
#